data_AF-A0A8I0GXF9-F1
#
_entry.id   AF-A0A8I0GXF9-F1
#
_cell.length_a   1.000
_cell.length_b   1.000
_cell.length_c   1.000
_cell.angle_alpha   90.00
_cell.angle_beta   90.00
_cell.angle_gamma   90.00
#
_symmetry.space_group_name_H-M   'P 1'
#
loop_
_entity.id
_entity.type
_entity.pdbx_description
1 polymer ?
#
loop_
_entity_poly.entity_id
_entity_poly.type
_entity_poly.pdbx_seq_one_letter_code
_entity_poly.pdbx_strand_id
1 'polypeptide(L)'
;FSHLCTGTQGQDPGFDPLAVLVETAHAQGLTLEAWINPYRLQANGTPAELCAQSPALLHPNWVKHTATGLYLDPASIKVQQ
;
A
#
# COMPACT_ATOMS: atom_id res chain seq x y z
N PHE A 1 4.69 4.24 -5.02
CA PHE A 1 4.92 2.81 -5.35
C PHE A 1 5.28 1.99 -4.12
N SER A 2 5.13 0.66 -4.18
CA SER A 2 5.41 -0.25 -3.06
C SER A 2 6.91 -0.50 -2.90
N HIS A 3 7.38 -0.59 -1.65
CA HIS A 3 8.75 -1.00 -1.32
C HIS A 3 9.06 -2.43 -1.79
N LEU A 4 8.05 -3.26 -2.06
CA LEU A 4 8.24 -4.61 -2.61
C LEU A 4 8.83 -4.60 -4.03
N CYS A 5 8.64 -3.50 -4.78
CA CYS A 5 9.15 -3.39 -6.14
C CYS A 5 10.61 -2.91 -6.20
N THR A 6 11.05 -2.11 -5.23
CA THR A 6 12.32 -1.34 -5.32
C THR A 6 13.17 -1.37 -4.05
N GLY A 7 12.65 -1.91 -2.95
CA GLY A 7 13.22 -1.78 -1.60
C GLY A 7 12.80 -0.49 -0.86
N THR A 8 12.36 0.55 -1.58
CA THR A 8 12.04 1.86 -0.99
C THR A 8 10.60 2.26 -1.31
N GLN A 9 9.79 2.53 -0.27
CA GLN A 9 8.42 2.98 -0.48
C GLN A 9 8.41 4.34 -1.21
N GLY A 10 7.52 4.49 -2.19
CA GLY A 10 7.40 5.72 -2.98
C GLY A 10 8.30 5.75 -4.22
N GLN A 11 9.40 5.00 -4.26
CA GLN A 11 10.34 4.98 -5.39
C GLN A 11 9.72 4.33 -6.64
N ASP A 12 9.80 5.03 -7.77
CA ASP A 12 9.36 4.54 -9.08
C ASP A 12 10.20 3.31 -9.52
N PRO A 13 9.56 2.16 -9.83
CA PRO A 13 10.27 0.98 -10.33
C PRO A 13 10.68 1.07 -11.81
N GLY A 14 10.25 2.10 -12.55
CA GLY A 14 10.59 2.30 -13.97
C GLY A 14 9.71 1.54 -14.97
N PHE A 15 8.66 0.87 -14.49
CA PHE A 15 7.62 0.20 -15.28
C PHE A 15 6.32 0.14 -14.46
N ASP A 16 5.20 -0.26 -15.07
CA ASP A 16 3.95 -0.51 -14.34
C ASP A 16 3.82 -2.01 -13.98
N PRO A 17 3.99 -2.41 -12.70
CA PRO A 17 3.88 -3.81 -12.31
C PRO A 17 2.47 -4.38 -12.50
N LEU A 18 1.42 -3.58 -12.34
CA LEU A 18 0.05 -4.06 -12.50
C LEU A 18 -0.24 -4.34 -13.98
N ALA A 19 0.21 -3.49 -14.89
CA ALA A 19 0.09 -3.73 -16.33
C ALA A 19 0.73 -5.06 -16.72
N VAL A 20 1.97 -5.32 -16.27
CA VAL A 20 2.67 -6.59 -16.53
C VAL A 20 1.89 -7.80 -16.00
N LEU A 21 1.35 -7.72 -14.77
CA LEU A 21 0.56 -8.80 -14.18
C LEU A 21 -0.73 -9.07 -14.96
N VAL A 22 -1.45 -8.01 -15.34
CA VAL A 22 -2.71 -8.11 -16.09
C VAL A 22 -2.48 -8.69 -17.49
N GLU A 23 -1.49 -8.16 -18.22
CA GLU A 23 -1.15 -8.63 -19.57
C GLU A 23 -0.73 -10.11 -19.56
N THR A 24 0.11 -10.50 -18.59
CA THR A 24 0.57 -11.88 -18.46
C THR A 24 -0.57 -12.83 -18.11
N ALA A 25 -1.44 -12.47 -17.18
CA ALA A 25 -2.59 -13.30 -16.80
C ALA A 25 -3.54 -13.49 -17.99
N HIS A 26 -3.91 -12.40 -18.67
CA HIS A 26 -4.83 -12.45 -19.79
C HIS A 26 -4.25 -13.23 -20.99
N ALA A 27 -2.96 -13.12 -21.26
CA ALA A 27 -2.29 -13.91 -22.30
C ALA A 27 -2.36 -15.43 -22.05
N GLN A 28 -2.56 -15.84 -20.79
CA GLN A 28 -2.75 -17.24 -20.39
C GLN A 28 -4.23 -17.62 -20.21
N GLY A 29 -5.17 -16.73 -20.59
CA GLY A 29 -6.61 -16.95 -20.40
C GLY A 29 -7.06 -16.93 -18.94
N LEU A 30 -6.26 -16.36 -18.03
CA LEU A 30 -6.58 -16.19 -16.63
C LEU A 30 -7.20 -14.82 -16.39
N THR A 31 -8.09 -14.73 -15.39
CA THR A 31 -8.57 -13.45 -14.85
C THR A 31 -7.70 -13.00 -13.68
N LEU A 32 -7.56 -11.70 -13.49
CA LEU A 32 -6.84 -11.13 -12.35
C LEU A 32 -7.79 -10.29 -11.49
N GLU A 33 -7.85 -10.62 -10.20
CA GLU A 33 -8.58 -9.85 -9.19
C GLU A 33 -7.59 -9.13 -8.28
N ALA A 34 -7.74 -7.81 -8.16
CA ALA A 34 -6.87 -7.02 -7.30
C ALA A 34 -7.24 -7.20 -5.83
N TRP A 35 -6.32 -7.77 -5.04
CA TRP A 35 -6.47 -7.84 -3.59
C TRP A 35 -5.87 -6.61 -2.92
N ILE A 36 -6.70 -5.87 -2.18
CA ILE A 36 -6.31 -4.62 -1.52
C ILE A 36 -6.41 -4.79 -0.01
N ASN A 37 -5.39 -4.33 0.72
CA ASN A 37 -5.44 -4.17 2.17
C ASN A 37 -5.77 -2.70 2.50
N PRO A 38 -7.00 -2.37 2.94
CA PRO A 38 -7.46 -0.98 2.97
C PRO A 38 -6.85 -0.14 4.10
N TYR A 39 -6.45 -0.76 5.22
CA TYR A 39 -6.10 -0.01 6.43
C TYR A 39 -4.64 -0.12 6.85
N ARG A 40 -3.90 -1.13 6.38
CA ARG A 40 -2.50 -1.33 6.80
C ARG A 40 -1.59 -0.25 6.18
N LEU A 41 -0.94 0.54 7.02
CA LEU A 41 0.12 1.47 6.60
C LEU A 41 1.50 0.85 6.82
N GLN A 42 1.69 0.19 7.97
CA GLN A 42 2.94 -0.46 8.35
C GLN A 42 2.62 -1.65 9.26
N ALA A 43 3.18 -2.83 8.99
CA ALA A 43 3.03 -4.00 9.86
C ALA A 43 4.38 -4.41 10.41
N ASN A 44 4.48 -4.57 11.74
CA ASN A 44 5.72 -4.94 12.43
C ASN A 44 6.93 -4.11 11.99
N GLY A 45 6.75 -2.79 11.85
CA GLY A 45 7.81 -1.87 11.41
C GLY A 45 8.20 -1.97 9.93
N THR A 46 7.43 -2.68 9.09
CA THR A 46 7.70 -2.82 7.65
C THR A 46 6.66 -2.05 6.81
N PRO A 47 7.09 -1.21 5.84
CA PRO A 47 8.49 -0.85 5.53
C PRO A 47 9.14 -0.06 6.68
N ALA A 48 10.47 -0.11 6.80
CA ALA A 48 11.22 0.55 7.88
C ALA A 48 10.96 2.06 7.91
N GLU A 49 10.87 2.68 6.73
CA GLU A 49 10.53 4.09 6.56
C GLU A 49 9.30 4.23 5.68
N LEU A 50 8.46 5.20 6.03
CA LEU A 50 7.30 5.60 5.23
C LEU A 50 7.69 6.72 4.27
N CYS A 51 7.20 6.67 3.04
CA CYS A 51 7.43 7.76 2.09
C CYS A 51 6.72 9.05 2.53
N ALA A 52 7.21 10.21 2.07
CA ALA A 52 6.66 11.52 2.43
C ALA A 52 5.16 11.68 2.10
N GLN A 53 4.65 10.95 1.11
CA GLN A 53 3.25 10.95 0.70
C GLN A 53 2.38 9.93 1.45
N SER A 54 2.94 9.22 2.43
CA SER A 54 2.16 8.27 3.24
C SER A 54 1.04 9.00 4.00
N PRO A 55 -0.19 8.46 4.03
CA PRO A 55 -1.27 9.02 4.85
C PRO A 55 -0.90 9.18 6.32
N ALA A 56 -0.03 8.32 6.85
CA ALA A 56 0.45 8.46 8.23
C ALA A 56 1.25 9.74 8.49
N LEU A 57 1.94 10.28 7.47
CA LEU A 57 2.69 11.52 7.58
C LEU A 57 1.84 12.74 7.23
N LEU A 58 0.98 12.62 6.22
CA LEU A 58 0.11 13.71 5.77
C LEU A 58 -1.09 13.95 6.70
N HIS A 59 -1.63 12.89 7.30
CA HIS A 59 -2.80 12.93 8.18
C HIS A 59 -2.57 12.08 9.44
N PRO A 60 -1.67 12.49 10.35
CA PRO A 60 -1.35 11.71 11.56
C PRO A 60 -2.58 11.39 12.43
N ASN A 61 -3.60 12.25 12.40
CA ASN A 61 -4.86 12.06 13.13
C ASN A 61 -5.75 10.95 12.56
N TRP A 62 -5.42 10.37 11.41
CA TRP A 62 -6.12 9.21 10.84
C TRP A 62 -5.53 7.87 11.32
N VAL A 63 -4.43 7.88 12.08
CA VAL A 63 -3.65 6.68 12.37
C VAL A 63 -3.98 6.12 13.75
N LYS A 64 -4.09 4.79 13.83
CA LYS A 64 -4.07 4.02 15.07
C LYS A 64 -2.74 3.30 15.20
N HIS A 65 -2.08 3.53 16.34
CA HIS A 65 -0.91 2.79 16.76
C HIS A 65 -1.36 1.53 17.47
N THR A 66 -0.84 0.38 17.04
CA THR A 66 -1.08 -0.93 17.65
C THR A 66 0.26 -1.56 18.00
N ALA A 67 0.23 -2.63 18.80
CA ALA A 67 1.45 -3.41 19.08
C ALA A 67 2.10 -3.99 17.81
N THR A 68 1.33 -4.16 16.73
CA THR A 68 1.76 -4.80 15.48
C THR A 68 1.90 -3.83 14.32
N GLY A 69 1.90 -2.51 14.57
CA GLY A 69 2.14 -1.49 13.55
C GLY A 69 1.09 -0.40 13.47
N LEU A 70 1.05 0.25 12.31
CA LEU A 70 0.27 1.46 12.02
C LEU A 70 -0.86 1.15 11.05
N TYR A 71 -2.07 1.55 11.44
CA TYR A 71 -3.28 1.30 10.67
C TYR A 71 -4.09 2.59 10.55
N LEU A 72 -4.75 2.80 9.41
CA LEU A 72 -5.77 3.83 9.28
C LEU A 72 -6.95 3.51 10.20
N ASP A 73 -7.56 4.53 10.79
CA ASP A 73 -8.74 4.41 11.64
C ASP A 73 -9.97 4.06 10.79
N PRO A 74 -10.48 2.81 10.87
CA PRO A 74 -11.61 2.40 10.05
C PRO A 74 -12.92 3.12 10.44
N ALA A 75 -13.00 3.74 11.62
CA ALA A 75 -14.16 4.51 12.04
C ALA A 75 -14.16 5.96 11.53
N SER A 76 -13.05 6.43 10.94
CA SER A 76 -12.96 7.76 10.37
C SER A 76 -13.67 7.81 9.01
N ILE A 77 -14.72 8.64 8.90
CA ILE A 77 -15.41 8.88 7.62
C ILE A 77 -14.44 9.37 6.54
N LYS A 78 -13.41 10.15 6.90
CA LYS A 78 -12.39 10.62 5.95
C LYS A 78 -11.49 9.50 5.42
N VAL A 79 -11.32 8.41 6.18
CA VAL A 79 -10.54 7.23 5.76
C VAL A 79 -11.37 6.30 4.87
N GLN A 80 -12.70 6.31 5.00
CA GLN A 80 -13.61 5.46 4.23
C GLN A 80 -13.92 5.99 2.82
N GLN A 81 -13.63 7.26 2.55
CA GLN A 81 -13.84 7.94 1.25
C GLN A 81 -12.64 7.76 0.34
#